data_AF-A0A7S2WME0-F1
#
_entry.id   AF-A0A7S2WME0-F1
#
_cell.length_a   1.000
_cell.length_b   1.000
_cell.length_c   1.000
_cell.angle_alpha   90.00
_cell.angle_beta   90.00
_cell.angle_gamma   90.00
#
_symmetry.space_group_name_H-M   'P 1'
#
loop_
_entity.id
_entity.type
_entity.pdbx_description
1 polymer ?
#
loop_
_entity_poly.entity_id
_entity_poly.type
_entity_poly.pdbx_seq_one_letter_code
_entity_poly.pdbx_strand_id
1 'polypeptide(L)'
;EEKCKIYKKDSRLDLPILYHGVYNYDRSSVVRLSQLISRYLENKPNQIDAGKIFNCVKKCYSDMERNYSDNPKHYRVDMRMLLSTCYASTWFTNRQINNISQWLTEKGWM
;
A
#
# COMPACT_ATOMS: atom_id res chain seq x y z
N GLU A 1 -22.31 -12.73 -19.37
CA GLU A 1 -22.45 -11.52 -18.52
C GLU A 1 -21.97 -11.85 -17.11
N GLU A 2 -20.81 -11.32 -16.75
CA GLU A 2 -20.07 -11.71 -15.54
C GLU A 2 -20.57 -10.91 -14.34
N LYS A 3 -21.11 -11.61 -13.34
CA LYS A 3 -21.69 -11.01 -12.14
C LYS A 3 -20.62 -10.31 -11.31
N CYS A 4 -20.66 -8.98 -11.30
CA CYS A 4 -19.91 -8.13 -10.38
C CYS A 4 -20.32 -8.48 -8.94
N LYS A 5 -19.48 -9.22 -8.21
CA LYS A 5 -19.74 -9.59 -6.82
C LYS A 5 -19.73 -8.32 -5.96
N ILE A 6 -20.91 -7.87 -5.53
CA ILE A 6 -21.09 -6.78 -4.58
C ILE A 6 -20.35 -7.14 -3.28
N TYR A 7 -19.31 -6.39 -2.98
CA TYR A 7 -18.44 -6.59 -1.83
C TYR A 7 -19.21 -6.34 -0.52
N LYS A 8 -19.15 -7.29 0.43
CA LYS A 8 -19.70 -7.08 1.77
C LYS A 8 -18.88 -5.99 2.48
N LYS A 9 -19.59 -4.96 2.94
CA LYS A 9 -19.11 -3.90 3.86
C LYS A 9 -18.37 -4.56 5.03
N ASP A 10 -17.21 -4.04 5.43
CA ASP A 10 -16.54 -4.52 6.65
C ASP A 10 -17.50 -4.24 7.82
N SER A 11 -18.07 -5.29 8.41
CA SER A 11 -19.15 -5.16 9.40
C SER A 11 -18.71 -4.50 10.70
N ARG A 12 -17.41 -4.27 10.89
CA ARG A 12 -16.84 -3.67 12.09
C ARG A 12 -16.97 -2.14 12.11
N LEU A 13 -17.02 -1.50 10.94
CA LEU A 13 -17.07 -0.05 10.82
C LEU A 13 -17.81 0.30 9.52
N ASP A 14 -18.79 1.22 9.55
CA ASP A 14 -19.48 1.74 8.37
C ASP A 14 -18.52 2.57 7.50
N LEU A 15 -17.55 1.90 6.89
CA LEU A 15 -16.44 2.51 6.17
C LEU A 15 -16.53 2.21 4.68
N PRO A 16 -16.09 3.15 3.83
CA PRO A 16 -16.09 2.97 2.39
C PRO A 16 -15.19 1.80 1.99
N ILE A 17 -15.60 1.01 1.01
CA ILE A 17 -14.79 -0.06 0.44
C ILE A 17 -13.53 0.55 -0.18
N LEU A 18 -12.35 0.21 0.33
CA LEU A 18 -11.08 0.77 -0.16
C LEU A 18 -10.50 0.01 -1.36
N TYR A 19 -10.84 -1.28 -1.51
CA TYR A 19 -10.37 -2.15 -2.59
C TYR A 19 -11.49 -2.48 -3.58
N HIS A 20 -11.28 -2.15 -4.86
CA HIS A 20 -12.26 -2.37 -5.94
C HIS A 20 -11.81 -3.43 -6.95
N GLY A 21 -10.97 -4.40 -6.55
CA GLY A 21 -10.56 -5.50 -7.43
C GLY A 21 -9.40 -5.19 -8.39
N VAL A 22 -8.88 -3.95 -8.40
CA VAL A 22 -7.77 -3.53 -9.27
C VAL A 22 -6.56 -3.06 -8.46
N TYR A 23 -5.36 -3.28 -9.00
CA TYR A 23 -4.07 -2.93 -8.37
C TYR A 23 -3.42 -1.70 -9.02
N ASN A 24 -4.22 -0.75 -9.49
CA ASN A 24 -3.74 0.44 -10.20
C ASN A 24 -3.32 1.54 -9.20
N TYR A 25 -2.43 1.19 -8.27
CA TYR A 25 -1.85 2.16 -7.35
C TYR A 25 -0.59 2.77 -7.97
N ASP A 26 -0.56 4.09 -8.06
CA ASP A 26 0.55 4.93 -8.50
C ASP A 26 0.86 6.04 -7.49
N ARG A 27 1.74 6.97 -7.90
CA ARG A 27 2.18 8.14 -7.12
C ARG A 27 1.03 8.93 -6.49
N SER A 28 -0.11 9.07 -7.17
CA SER A 28 -1.27 9.84 -6.69
C SER A 28 -2.11 9.10 -5.65
N SER A 29 -1.92 7.79 -5.54
CA SER A 29 -2.77 6.89 -4.75
C SER A 29 -2.10 6.36 -3.47
N VAL A 30 -0.89 6.83 -3.15
CA VAL A 30 -0.09 6.31 -2.02
C VAL A 30 -0.83 6.42 -0.70
N VAL A 31 -1.49 7.55 -0.43
CA VAL A 31 -2.32 7.72 0.77
C VAL A 31 -3.43 6.66 0.85
N ARG A 32 -4.11 6.42 -0.27
CA ARG A 32 -5.17 5.41 -0.35
C ARG A 32 -4.64 4.00 -0.13
N LEU A 33 -3.44 3.70 -0.64
CA LEU A 33 -2.78 2.41 -0.43
C LEU A 33 -2.41 2.22 1.05
N SER A 34 -1.87 3.26 1.70
CA SER A 34 -1.59 3.24 3.15
C SER A 34 -2.86 2.98 3.96
N GLN A 35 -3.95 3.66 3.64
CA GLN A 35 -5.26 3.46 4.31
C GLN A 35 -5.81 2.05 4.12
N LEU A 36 -5.61 1.45 2.94
CA LEU A 36 -6.03 0.07 2.69
C LEU A 36 -5.28 -0.91 3.59
N ILE A 37 -3.96 -0.80 3.66
CA ILE A 37 -3.13 -1.71 4.45
C ILE A 37 -3.38 -1.47 5.95
N SER A 38 -3.47 -0.21 6.39
CA SER A 38 -3.68 0.14 7.80
C SER A 38 -5.03 -0.35 8.33
N ARG A 39 -6.07 -0.40 7.49
CA ARG A 39 -7.37 -0.96 7.87
C ARG A 39 -7.32 -2.45 8.22
N TYR A 40 -6.34 -3.16 7.68
CA TYR A 40 -6.25 -4.61 7.72
C TYR A 40 -4.87 -5.09 8.18
N LEU A 41 -4.18 -4.34 9.05
CA LEU A 41 -2.78 -4.56 9.42
C LEU A 41 -2.43 -6.03 9.70
N GLU A 42 -3.23 -6.69 10.53
CA GLU A 42 -3.00 -8.07 10.96
C GLU A 42 -3.72 -9.12 10.10
N ASN A 43 -4.85 -8.73 9.51
CA ASN A 43 -5.78 -9.65 8.86
C ASN A 43 -6.04 -9.23 7.42
N LYS A 44 -5.08 -9.51 6.54
CA LYS A 44 -5.20 -9.25 5.09
C LYS A 44 -6.41 -9.99 4.51
N PRO A 45 -7.32 -9.31 3.80
CA PRO A 45 -8.41 -9.98 3.10
C PRO A 45 -7.89 -11.00 2.07
N ASN A 46 -8.54 -12.17 1.98
CA ASN A 46 -8.12 -13.26 1.10
C ASN A 46 -8.12 -12.87 -0.38
N GLN A 47 -9.01 -11.98 -0.79
CA GLN A 47 -9.10 -11.48 -2.16
C GLN A 47 -7.98 -10.50 -2.56
N ILE A 48 -7.18 -10.01 -1.60
CA ILE A 48 -6.08 -9.10 -1.88
C ILE A 48 -4.77 -9.88 -1.98
N ASP A 49 -4.11 -9.72 -3.10
CA ASP A 49 -2.80 -10.30 -3.41
C ASP A 49 -1.69 -9.38 -2.86
N ALA A 50 -1.01 -9.86 -1.83
CA ALA A 50 0.08 -9.11 -1.19
C ALA A 50 1.28 -8.89 -2.12
N GLY A 51 1.54 -9.82 -3.05
CA GLY A 51 2.61 -9.68 -4.04
C GLY A 51 2.35 -8.55 -5.03
N LYS A 52 1.11 -8.43 -5.51
CA LYS A 52 0.70 -7.31 -6.37
C LYS A 52 0.74 -5.98 -5.63
N ILE A 53 0.28 -5.94 -4.37
CA ILE A 53 0.40 -4.75 -3.51
C ILE A 53 1.85 -4.36 -3.31
N PHE A 54 2.73 -5.31 -3.02
CA PHE A 54 4.16 -5.04 -2.88
C PHE A 54 4.77 -4.47 -4.17
N ASN A 55 4.38 -4.96 -5.34
CA ASN A 55 4.83 -4.42 -6.62
C ASN A 55 4.38 -2.96 -6.81
N CYS A 56 3.16 -2.60 -6.39
CA CYS A 56 2.71 -1.21 -6.38
C CYS A 56 3.55 -0.34 -5.44
N VAL A 57 3.82 -0.81 -4.21
CA VAL A 57 4.66 -0.10 -3.23
C VAL A 57 6.06 0.13 -3.80
N LYS A 58 6.68 -0.92 -4.36
CA LYS A 58 8.00 -0.86 -4.99
C LYS A 58 8.05 0.14 -6.14
N LYS A 59 7.01 0.14 -7.00
CA LYS A 59 6.89 1.10 -8.10
C LYS A 59 6.82 2.53 -7.57
N CYS A 60 5.96 2.79 -6.59
CA CYS A 60 5.84 4.12 -5.98
C CYS A 60 7.17 4.57 -5.34
N TYR A 61 7.84 3.70 -4.58
CA TYR A 61 9.16 3.99 -4.04
C TYR A 61 10.18 4.33 -5.13
N SER A 62 10.26 3.53 -6.20
CA SER A 62 11.15 3.80 -7.33
C SER A 62 10.86 5.13 -8.00
N ASP A 63 9.58 5.49 -8.15
CA ASP A 63 9.18 6.77 -8.74
C ASP A 63 9.50 7.97 -7.84
N MET A 64 9.43 7.77 -6.51
CA MET A 64 9.88 8.77 -5.53
C MET A 64 11.39 9.00 -5.64
N GLU A 65 12.17 7.92 -5.76
CA GLU A 65 13.63 8.00 -5.92
C GLU A 65 14.05 8.73 -7.19
N ARG A 66 13.29 8.54 -8.28
CA ARG A 66 13.53 9.24 -9.55
C ARG A 66 13.22 10.74 -9.49
N ASN A 67 12.49 11.18 -8.46
CA ASN A 67 12.18 12.59 -8.19
C ASN A 67 11.63 13.35 -9.41
N TYR A 68 10.63 12.78 -10.08
CA TYR A 68 9.96 13.43 -11.20
C TYR A 68 9.37 14.80 -10.82
N SER A 69 9.36 15.73 -11.78
CA SER A 69 8.88 17.10 -11.60
C SER A 69 7.37 17.21 -11.29
N ASP A 70 6.59 16.22 -11.69
CA ASP A 70 5.16 16.11 -11.47
C ASP A 70 4.81 15.21 -10.26
N ASN A 71 5.77 14.93 -9.38
CA ASN A 71 5.50 14.21 -8.14
C ASN A 71 4.51 14.99 -7.25
N PRO A 72 3.62 14.29 -6.52
CA PRO A 72 2.72 14.94 -5.58
C PRO A 72 3.47 15.77 -4.51
N LYS A 73 2.88 16.88 -4.08
CA LYS A 73 3.50 17.86 -3.15
C LYS A 73 4.07 17.24 -1.87
N HIS A 74 3.41 16.22 -1.32
CA HIS A 74 3.79 15.56 -0.07
C HIS A 74 4.29 14.13 -0.26
N TYR A 75 4.68 13.77 -1.48
CA TYR A 75 4.92 12.39 -1.87
C TYR A 75 5.91 11.64 -0.97
N ARG A 76 6.98 12.32 -0.54
CA ARG A 76 7.98 11.75 0.37
C ARG A 76 7.42 11.40 1.75
N VAL A 77 6.53 12.25 2.29
CA VAL A 77 5.86 12.01 3.58
C VAL A 77 4.85 10.88 3.45
N ASP A 78 4.07 10.88 2.36
CA ASP A 78 3.09 9.83 2.07
C ASP A 78 3.78 8.47 1.89
N MET A 79 4.93 8.44 1.21
CA MET A 79 5.74 7.23 1.05
C MET A 79 6.33 6.75 2.38
N ARG A 80 6.80 7.64 3.25
CA ARG A 80 7.25 7.24 4.60
C ARG A 80 6.12 6.54 5.35
N MET A 81 4.92 7.13 5.36
CA MET A 81 3.74 6.54 5.98
C MET A 81 3.42 5.17 5.38
N LEU A 82 3.42 5.05 4.05
CA LEU A 82 3.14 3.79 3.36
C LEU A 82 4.14 2.71 3.76
N LEU A 83 5.45 3.00 3.71
CA LEU A 83 6.49 2.02 4.05
C LEU A 83 6.40 1.59 5.51
N SER A 84 6.20 2.53 6.44
CA SER A 84 6.00 2.20 7.87
C SER A 84 4.76 1.34 8.08
N THR A 85 3.66 1.63 7.38
CA THR A 85 2.42 0.83 7.45
C THR A 85 2.64 -0.58 6.89
N CYS A 86 3.35 -0.69 5.76
CA CYS A 86 3.70 -1.98 5.19
C CYS A 86 4.59 -2.80 6.14
N TYR A 87 5.60 -2.17 6.74
CA TYR A 87 6.52 -2.81 7.69
C TYR A 87 5.80 -3.33 8.94
N ALA A 88 4.83 -2.57 9.46
CA ALA A 88 4.02 -2.97 10.61
C ALA A 88 2.96 -4.03 10.30
N SER A 89 2.65 -4.27 9.02
CA SER A 89 1.60 -5.22 8.62
C SER A 89 2.10 -6.66 8.54
N THR A 90 1.19 -7.62 8.71
CA THR A 90 1.46 -9.06 8.53
C THR A 90 1.32 -9.52 7.07
N TRP A 91 1.20 -8.58 6.13
CA TRP A 91 0.82 -8.88 4.74
C TRP A 91 1.95 -9.50 3.93
N PHE A 92 3.18 -9.14 4.24
CA PHE A 92 4.32 -9.37 3.37
C PHE A 92 5.22 -10.49 3.88
N THR A 93 5.87 -11.16 2.94
CA THR A 93 6.89 -12.18 3.25
C THR A 93 8.12 -11.55 3.92
N ASN A 94 8.91 -12.34 4.65
CA ASN A 94 10.14 -11.86 5.27
C ASN A 94 11.09 -11.18 4.27
N ARG A 95 11.19 -11.69 3.04
CA ARG A 95 12.01 -11.07 1.99
C ARG A 95 11.50 -9.68 1.61
N GLN A 96 10.19 -9.50 1.49
CA GLN A 96 9.57 -8.21 1.16
C GLN A 96 9.71 -7.23 2.32
N ILE A 97 9.53 -7.69 3.57
CA ILE A 97 9.76 -6.90 4.77
C ILE A 97 11.22 -6.44 4.85
N ASN A 98 12.19 -7.30 4.56
CA ASN A 98 13.61 -6.92 4.53
C ASN A 98 13.87 -5.79 3.50
N ASN A 99 13.27 -5.86 2.31
CA ASN A 99 13.38 -4.77 1.33
C ASN A 99 12.78 -3.46 1.86
N ILE A 100 11.60 -3.52 2.49
CA ILE A 100 10.93 -2.34 3.06
C ILE A 100 11.76 -1.74 4.20
N SER A 101 12.29 -2.59 5.08
CA SER A 101 13.19 -2.22 6.18
C SER A 101 14.42 -1.50 5.65
N GLN A 102 15.05 -2.05 4.61
CA GLN A 102 16.20 -1.42 3.96
C GLN A 102 15.85 -0.04 3.41
N TRP A 103 14.74 0.12 2.70
CA TRP A 103 14.31 1.43 2.19
C TRP A 103 14.04 2.45 3.29
N LEU A 104 13.48 2.02 4.43
CA LEU A 104 13.27 2.89 5.60
C LEU A 104 14.60 3.36 6.19
N THR A 105 15.56 2.45 6.36
CA THR A 105 16.89 2.76 6.89
C THR A 105 17.69 3.68 5.95
N GLU A 106 17.68 3.41 4.64
CA GLU A 106 18.35 4.24 3.63
C GLU A 106 17.88 5.71 3.65
N LYS A 107 16.64 5.95 4.07
CA LYS A 107 16.07 7.31 4.20
C LYS A 107 16.21 7.92 5.58
N GLY A 108 16.76 7.21 6.56
CA GLY A 108 16.82 7.63 7.96
C GLY A 108 15.42 7.78 8.58
N TRP A 109 14.46 6.94 8.16
CA TRP A 109 13.09 6.96 8.68
C TRP A 109 12.85 5.95 9.81
N MET A 110 13.84 5.08 10.04
CA MET A 110 13.92 4.08 11.10
C MET A 110 15.36 4.04 11.61
#